data_AF-A0A0X3PXJ3-F1
#
_entry.id   AF-A0A0X3PXJ3-F1
#
_cell.length_a   1.000
_cell.length_b   1.000
_cell.length_c   1.000
_cell.angle_alpha   90.00
_cell.angle_beta   90.00
_cell.angle_gamma   90.00
#
_symmetry.space_group_name_H-M   'P 1'
#
loop_
_entity.id
_entity.type
_entity.pdbx_description
1 polymer ?
#
loop_
_entity_poly.entity_id
_entity_poly.type
_entity_poly.pdbx_seq_one_letter_code
_entity_poly.pdbx_strand_id
1 'polypeptide(L)'
;MSSFELVVSDERTVDIEFFNNRESQSKQIFADFDLVGWYTTGKSINEEDKLFHYQMQEITEALLIVKLDPLDKLGEQLPVRVYESVVDNDARFLFKRVSYTLAQGEAERIGVDHIAKVSGCTTSKETSLTAEYLMSNVQAVQMLSRRLQLLKAYVASLIKGELPPNWARLREISALLRRLPLVLSSLQQHQPAALSPSQLTNTGSSADKFLCQANDVCLTALLGSLTQSMQTLYTWLSQSTQAASRRSDGSSYGSSRGLSADRVNVGCAGGGGGGGGGELVYILAAGEE
;
A
#
# COMPACT_ATOMS: atom_id res chain seq x y z
N MET A 1 7.63 -5.41 -7.55
CA MET A 1 7.39 -5.49 -9.01
C MET A 1 7.92 -4.20 -9.61
N SER A 2 8.76 -4.26 -10.63
CA SER A 2 9.36 -3.06 -11.25
C SER A 2 9.06 -3.03 -12.75
N SER A 3 9.07 -1.84 -13.33
CA SER A 3 8.75 -1.64 -14.74
C SER A 3 9.69 -0.62 -15.35
N PHE A 4 10.19 -0.88 -16.56
CA PHE A 4 10.96 0.10 -17.33
C PHE A 4 10.42 0.24 -18.77
N GLU A 5 10.58 1.45 -19.30
CA GLU A 5 10.13 1.87 -20.63
C GLU A 5 11.01 1.26 -21.71
N LEU A 6 10.40 0.83 -22.82
CA LEU A 6 11.12 0.38 -24.00
C LEU A 6 10.89 1.34 -25.15
N VAL A 7 11.99 1.67 -25.81
CA VAL A 7 11.95 2.38 -27.09
C VAL A 7 11.52 1.38 -28.14
N VAL A 8 10.37 1.66 -28.74
CA VAL A 8 9.83 0.86 -29.84
C VAL A 8 9.89 1.72 -31.10
N SER A 9 10.36 1.14 -32.22
CA SER A 9 10.39 1.85 -33.50
C SER A 9 8.97 2.13 -34.01
N ASP A 10 8.83 3.01 -35.02
CA ASP A 10 7.53 3.36 -35.63
C ASP A 10 6.76 2.13 -36.17
N GLU A 11 7.48 1.05 -36.52
CA GLU A 11 6.91 -0.24 -36.96
C GLU A 11 6.60 -1.21 -35.79
N ARG A 12 6.62 -0.70 -34.56
CA ARG A 12 6.40 -1.42 -33.32
C ARG A 12 7.39 -2.59 -33.07
N THR A 13 8.56 -2.55 -33.69
CA THR A 13 9.65 -3.52 -33.50
C THR A 13 10.50 -3.19 -32.27
N VAL A 14 10.90 -4.23 -31.54
CA VAL A 14 11.70 -4.12 -30.32
C VAL A 14 13.18 -3.99 -30.68
N ASP A 15 13.85 -2.97 -30.16
CA ASP A 15 15.30 -2.89 -30.18
C ASP A 15 15.88 -3.88 -29.15
N ILE A 16 16.36 -5.02 -29.65
CA ILE A 16 16.91 -6.11 -28.85
C ILE A 16 18.21 -5.68 -28.13
N GLU A 17 19.02 -4.81 -28.73
CA GLU A 17 20.27 -4.34 -28.10
C GLU A 17 19.95 -3.43 -26.91
N PHE A 18 18.99 -2.52 -27.07
CA PHE A 18 18.50 -1.68 -25.98
C PHE A 18 17.88 -2.53 -24.86
N PHE A 19 17.06 -3.52 -25.23
CA PHE A 19 16.43 -4.44 -24.29
C PHE A 19 17.47 -5.19 -23.45
N ASN A 20 18.47 -5.82 -24.08
CA ASN A 20 19.50 -6.59 -23.38
C ASN A 20 20.36 -5.71 -22.44
N ASN A 21 20.66 -4.48 -22.87
CA ASN A 21 21.39 -3.53 -22.02
C ASN A 21 20.56 -3.14 -20.78
N ARG A 22 19.27 -2.82 -20.97
CA ARG A 22 18.36 -2.52 -19.86
C ARG A 22 18.14 -3.71 -18.94
N GLU A 23 18.01 -4.91 -19.47
CA GLU A 23 17.88 -6.13 -18.67
C GLU A 23 19.13 -6.34 -17.79
N SER A 24 20.33 -6.19 -18.36
CA SER A 24 21.60 -6.29 -17.63
C SER A 24 21.71 -5.26 -16.50
N GLN A 25 21.33 -4.01 -16.76
CA GLN A 25 21.29 -2.96 -15.73
C GLN A 25 20.29 -3.29 -14.62
N SER A 26 19.12 -3.80 -14.98
CA SER A 26 18.09 -4.19 -14.01
C SER A 26 18.58 -5.34 -13.13
N LYS A 27 19.19 -6.37 -13.72
CA LYS A 27 19.75 -7.52 -12.98
C LYS A 27 20.90 -7.14 -12.04
N GLN A 28 21.62 -6.05 -12.30
CA GLN A 28 22.64 -5.54 -11.37
C GLN A 28 22.03 -4.99 -10.06
N ILE A 29 20.84 -4.41 -10.12
CA ILE A 29 20.17 -3.78 -8.97
C ILE A 29 19.20 -4.78 -8.32
N PHE A 30 18.56 -5.61 -9.13
CA PHE A 30 17.53 -6.56 -8.77
C PHE A 30 17.84 -7.93 -9.37
N ALA A 31 18.77 -8.66 -8.75
CA ALA A 31 19.23 -9.96 -9.24
C ALA A 31 18.12 -11.04 -9.22
N ASP A 32 17.19 -10.94 -8.28
CA ASP A 32 16.11 -11.94 -8.07
C ASP A 32 14.86 -11.68 -8.91
N PHE A 33 14.91 -10.69 -9.82
CA PHE A 33 13.76 -10.28 -10.62
C PHE A 33 13.88 -10.81 -12.04
N ASP A 34 12.84 -11.52 -12.47
CA ASP A 34 12.75 -12.04 -13.82
C ASP A 34 11.76 -11.24 -14.67
N LEU A 35 11.91 -11.36 -15.99
CA LEU A 35 10.97 -10.83 -16.95
C LEU A 35 9.69 -11.64 -16.91
N VAL A 36 8.58 -11.00 -16.53
CA VAL A 36 7.28 -11.67 -16.39
C VAL A 36 6.28 -11.26 -17.46
N GLY A 37 6.46 -10.08 -18.05
CA GLY A 37 5.51 -9.59 -19.04
C GLY A 37 5.80 -8.19 -19.54
N TRP A 38 4.90 -7.73 -20.38
CA TRP A 38 4.94 -6.41 -20.97
C TRP A 38 3.62 -5.69 -20.75
N TYR A 39 3.65 -4.37 -20.83
CA TYR A 39 2.43 -3.59 -20.72
C TYR A 39 2.28 -2.54 -21.80
N THR A 40 1.02 -2.19 -22.03
CA THR A 40 0.65 -1.20 -23.02
C THR A 40 -0.60 -0.44 -22.60
N THR A 41 -0.88 0.61 -23.35
CA THR A 41 -1.96 1.54 -23.11
C THR A 41 -3.04 1.29 -24.14
N GLY A 42 -4.29 1.13 -23.69
CA GLY A 42 -5.45 0.98 -24.56
C GLY A 42 -6.58 0.16 -23.96
N LYS A 43 -7.61 -0.12 -24.77
CA LYS A 43 -8.84 -0.77 -24.32
C LYS A 43 -8.74 -2.29 -24.32
N SER A 44 -8.85 -2.89 -25.49
CA SER A 44 -8.80 -4.34 -25.72
C SER A 44 -7.52 -4.72 -26.44
N ILE A 45 -7.19 -6.01 -26.47
CA ILE A 45 -6.06 -6.52 -27.27
C ILE A 45 -6.33 -6.24 -28.75
N ASN A 46 -5.38 -5.59 -29.41
CA ASN A 46 -5.39 -5.29 -30.83
C ASN A 46 -4.53 -6.30 -31.60
N GLU A 47 -4.67 -6.38 -32.93
CA GLU A 47 -3.80 -7.25 -33.74
C GLU A 47 -2.31 -6.88 -33.63
N GLU A 48 -2.01 -5.59 -33.51
CA GLU A 48 -0.65 -5.09 -33.25
C GLU A 48 -0.04 -5.64 -31.96
N ASP A 49 -0.87 -5.78 -30.91
CA ASP A 49 -0.41 -6.35 -29.64
C ASP A 49 -0.10 -7.84 -29.78
N LYS A 50 -0.81 -8.55 -30.66
CA LYS A 50 -0.54 -9.96 -30.92
C LYS A 50 0.77 -10.14 -31.67
N LEU A 51 1.01 -9.32 -32.69
CA LEU A 51 2.27 -9.31 -33.44
C LEU A 51 3.46 -9.03 -32.51
N PHE A 52 3.30 -8.04 -31.63
CA PHE A 52 4.31 -7.70 -30.64
C PHE A 52 4.53 -8.83 -29.63
N HIS A 53 3.45 -9.46 -29.17
CA HIS A 53 3.54 -10.61 -28.26
C HIS A 53 4.33 -11.77 -28.90
N TYR A 54 4.15 -12.04 -30.19
CA TYR A 54 4.91 -13.08 -30.90
C TYR A 54 6.40 -12.77 -30.95
N GLN A 55 6.78 -11.52 -31.19
CA GLN A 55 8.19 -11.11 -31.16
C GLN A 55 8.79 -11.31 -29.77
N MET A 56 8.08 -10.93 -28.72
CA MET A 56 8.57 -11.06 -27.35
C MET A 56 8.60 -12.51 -26.85
N GLN A 57 7.73 -13.36 -27.38
CA GLN A 57 7.70 -14.78 -27.00
C GLN A 57 8.96 -15.54 -27.43
N GLU A 58 9.68 -15.06 -28.46
CA GLU A 58 10.99 -15.59 -28.82
C GLU A 58 12.04 -15.38 -27.71
N ILE A 59 11.85 -14.36 -26.87
CA ILE A 59 12.75 -14.04 -25.75
C ILE A 59 12.31 -14.80 -24.49
N THR A 60 11.00 -14.94 -24.22
CA THR A 60 10.49 -15.57 -23.01
C THR A 60 9.17 -16.30 -23.25
N GLU A 61 9.08 -17.55 -22.79
CA GLU A 61 8.03 -18.50 -23.17
C GLU A 61 6.66 -18.27 -22.49
N ALA A 62 6.58 -17.44 -21.44
CA ALA A 62 5.35 -17.16 -20.71
C ALA A 62 5.25 -15.69 -20.29
N LEU A 63 4.68 -14.85 -21.17
CA LEU A 63 4.57 -13.40 -20.94
C LEU A 63 3.14 -12.99 -20.58
N LEU A 64 3.00 -12.29 -19.46
CA LEU A 64 1.77 -11.57 -19.13
C LEU A 64 1.67 -10.27 -19.95
N ILE A 65 0.45 -9.95 -20.38
CA ILE A 65 0.14 -8.67 -21.02
C ILE A 65 -0.69 -7.85 -20.07
N VAL A 66 -0.18 -6.68 -19.67
CA VAL A 66 -0.95 -5.73 -18.87
C VAL A 66 -1.37 -4.56 -19.74
N LYS A 67 -2.66 -4.24 -19.71
CA LYS A 67 -3.24 -3.18 -20.51
C LYS A 67 -3.93 -2.16 -19.63
N LEU A 68 -3.42 -0.93 -19.65
CA LEU A 68 -3.92 0.19 -18.88
C LEU A 68 -4.68 1.15 -19.79
N ASP A 69 -5.88 1.57 -19.41
CA ASP A 69 -6.61 2.59 -20.16
C ASP A 69 -6.75 3.86 -19.31
N PRO A 70 -5.96 4.92 -19.56
CA PRO A 70 -6.00 6.13 -18.76
C PRO A 70 -7.28 6.94 -18.99
N LEU A 71 -8.02 6.65 -20.06
CA LEU A 71 -9.26 7.34 -20.41
C LEU A 71 -10.50 6.59 -19.91
N ASP A 72 -10.35 5.35 -19.46
CA ASP A 72 -11.46 4.53 -18.99
C ASP A 72 -11.93 5.01 -17.62
N LYS A 73 -13.19 5.45 -17.56
CA LYS A 73 -13.84 5.85 -16.31
C LYS A 73 -14.54 4.65 -15.71
N LEU A 74 -13.81 3.58 -15.42
CA LEU A 74 -14.34 2.32 -14.89
C LEU A 74 -14.79 2.41 -13.42
N GLY A 75 -15.20 3.59 -12.96
CA GLY A 75 -15.75 3.85 -11.63
C GLY A 75 -14.80 3.45 -10.50
N GLU A 76 -15.20 2.44 -9.71
CA GLU A 76 -14.47 1.96 -8.53
C GLU A 76 -13.42 0.88 -8.84
N GLN A 77 -13.27 0.45 -10.09
CA GLN A 77 -12.30 -0.57 -10.49
C GLN A 77 -11.12 0.08 -11.20
N LEU A 78 -9.91 -0.34 -10.83
CA LEU A 78 -8.68 0.13 -11.47
C LEU A 78 -8.75 -0.16 -12.99
N PRO A 79 -8.40 0.80 -13.86
CA PRO A 79 -8.53 0.64 -15.31
C PRO A 79 -7.36 -0.19 -15.89
N VAL A 80 -7.07 -1.32 -15.25
CA VAL A 80 -6.01 -2.25 -15.59
C VAL A 80 -6.62 -3.60 -15.93
N ARG A 81 -6.16 -4.19 -17.03
CA ARG A 81 -6.59 -5.51 -17.51
C ARG A 81 -5.35 -6.35 -17.75
N VAL A 82 -5.32 -7.56 -17.19
CA VAL A 82 -4.22 -8.50 -17.34
C VAL A 82 -4.68 -9.65 -18.22
N TYR A 83 -3.84 -10.06 -19.16
CA TYR A 83 -4.09 -11.17 -20.07
C TYR A 83 -2.93 -12.16 -20.06
N GLU A 84 -3.26 -13.44 -20.16
CA GLU A 84 -2.31 -14.52 -20.44
C GLU A 84 -2.50 -14.98 -21.89
N SER A 85 -1.41 -15.42 -22.52
CA SER A 85 -1.48 -16.10 -23.81
C SER A 85 -1.59 -17.62 -23.57
N VAL A 86 -2.58 -18.23 -24.20
CA VAL A 86 -2.81 -19.68 -24.17
C VAL A 86 -2.82 -20.16 -25.61
N VAL A 87 -2.01 -21.18 -25.91
CA VAL A 87 -2.03 -21.85 -27.21
C VAL A 87 -3.23 -22.81 -27.23
N ASP A 88 -4.16 -22.60 -28.15
CA ASP A 88 -5.27 -23.52 -28.37
C ASP A 88 -4.82 -24.74 -29.19
N ASN A 89 -5.64 -25.79 -29.22
CA ASN A 89 -5.38 -27.03 -29.96
C ASN A 89 -5.15 -26.81 -31.47
N ASP A 90 -5.68 -25.71 -32.03
CA ASP A 90 -5.49 -25.30 -33.42
C ASP A 90 -4.18 -24.51 -33.65
N ALA A 91 -3.24 -24.53 -32.69
CA ALA A 91 -1.99 -23.77 -32.71
C ALA A 91 -2.17 -22.25 -32.85
N ARG A 92 -3.31 -21.71 -32.39
CA ARG A 92 -3.60 -20.27 -32.37
C ARG A 92 -3.50 -19.74 -30.94
N PHE A 93 -2.92 -18.56 -30.79
CA PHE A 93 -2.88 -17.89 -29.50
C PHE A 93 -4.24 -17.26 -29.16
N LEU A 94 -4.78 -17.69 -28.04
CA LEU A 94 -5.94 -17.09 -27.39
C LEU A 94 -5.47 -16.28 -26.20
N PHE A 95 -5.94 -15.03 -26.13
CA PHE A 95 -5.63 -14.16 -25.00
C PHE A 95 -6.78 -14.19 -24.01
N LYS A 96 -6.52 -14.72 -22.82
CA LYS A 96 -7.52 -14.87 -21.77
C LYS A 96 -7.29 -13.86 -20.68
N ARG A 97 -8.37 -13.24 -20.19
CA ARG A 97 -8.30 -12.29 -19.08
C ARG A 97 -8.04 -13.05 -17.77
N VAL A 98 -7.03 -12.62 -17.02
CA VAL A 98 -6.66 -13.19 -15.72
C VAL A 98 -7.09 -12.23 -14.61
N SER A 99 -7.59 -12.79 -13.52
CA SER A 99 -7.86 -12.04 -12.29
C SER A 99 -6.54 -11.74 -11.59
N TYR A 100 -6.33 -10.48 -11.21
CA TYR A 100 -5.15 -10.07 -10.45
C TYR A 100 -5.56 -9.59 -9.05
N THR A 101 -4.64 -9.72 -8.11
CA THR A 101 -4.72 -9.11 -6.78
C THR A 101 -3.58 -8.13 -6.63
N LEU A 102 -3.85 -6.97 -6.05
CA LEU A 102 -2.80 -6.01 -5.72
C LEU A 102 -2.04 -6.52 -4.50
N ALA A 103 -0.85 -7.06 -4.73
CA ALA A 103 0.10 -7.37 -3.68
C ALA A 103 1.01 -6.15 -3.51
N GLN A 104 1.08 -5.64 -2.28
CA GLN A 104 1.85 -4.44 -1.97
C GLN A 104 2.76 -4.74 -0.77
N GLY A 105 4.04 -4.40 -0.89
CA GLY A 105 4.98 -4.48 0.23
C GLY A 105 4.67 -3.41 1.30
N GLU A 106 5.16 -3.58 2.52
CA GLU A 106 4.86 -2.64 3.61
C GLU A 106 5.33 -1.21 3.32
N ALA A 107 6.52 -1.06 2.76
CA ALA A 107 7.06 0.24 2.37
C ALA A 107 6.23 0.90 1.26
N GLU A 108 5.80 0.12 0.27
CA GLU A 108 4.98 0.59 -0.84
C GLU A 108 3.61 1.04 -0.33
N ARG A 109 3.01 0.27 0.60
CA ARG A 109 1.70 0.55 1.22
C ARG A 109 1.69 1.91 1.90
N ILE A 110 2.72 2.19 2.69
CA ILE A 110 2.88 3.48 3.37
C ILE A 110 3.05 4.61 2.34
N GLY A 111 3.86 4.39 1.30
CA GLY A 111 4.07 5.38 0.24
C GLY A 111 2.78 5.74 -0.51
N VAL A 112 2.00 4.75 -0.91
CA VAL A 112 0.72 4.97 -1.62
C VAL A 112 -0.32 5.62 -0.71
N ASP A 113 -0.44 5.19 0.55
CA ASP A 113 -1.34 5.82 1.52
C ASP A 113 -0.99 7.31 1.73
N HIS A 114 0.30 7.62 1.82
CA HIS A 114 0.75 9.00 1.94
C HIS A 114 0.38 9.84 0.71
N ILE A 115 0.67 9.35 -0.50
CA ILE A 115 0.33 10.05 -1.76
C ILE A 115 -1.19 10.27 -1.89
N ALA A 116 -1.99 9.26 -1.52
CA ALA A 116 -3.45 9.36 -1.56
C ALA A 116 -3.98 10.40 -0.56
N LYS A 117 -3.43 10.45 0.65
CA LYS A 117 -3.79 11.45 1.68
C LYS A 117 -3.39 12.86 1.28
N VAL A 118 -2.19 13.05 0.73
CA VAL A 118 -1.71 14.36 0.24
C VAL A 118 -2.57 14.86 -0.93
N SER A 119 -3.03 13.96 -1.81
CA SER A 119 -3.91 14.32 -2.92
C SER A 119 -5.33 14.69 -2.47
N GLY A 120 -5.79 14.19 -1.33
CA GLY A 120 -7.14 14.44 -0.78
C GLY A 120 -7.23 15.56 0.26
N CYS A 121 -6.12 15.96 0.88
CA CYS A 121 -6.11 16.91 1.98
C CYS A 121 -5.24 18.14 1.67
N THR A 122 -5.87 19.28 1.39
CA THR A 122 -5.17 20.56 1.18
C THR A 122 -4.90 21.32 2.48
N THR A 123 -5.17 20.76 3.66
CA THR A 123 -5.09 21.53 4.91
C THR A 123 -4.56 20.76 6.12
N SER A 124 -3.67 21.45 6.84
CA SER A 124 -3.22 21.28 8.23
C SER A 124 -2.16 20.20 8.53
N LYS A 125 -0.95 20.69 8.83
CA LYS A 125 0.18 20.00 9.46
C LYS A 125 -0.09 19.59 10.93
N GLU A 126 -1.35 19.36 11.32
CA GLU A 126 -1.75 19.26 12.72
C GLU A 126 -2.63 18.03 13.05
N THR A 127 -2.61 16.99 12.22
CA THR A 127 -3.20 15.70 12.61
C THR A 127 -2.20 14.92 13.47
N SER A 128 -2.60 14.54 14.69
CA SER A 128 -1.81 13.62 15.52
C SER A 128 -1.54 12.33 14.74
N LEU A 129 -0.34 11.75 14.88
CA LEU A 129 0.04 10.46 14.27
C LEU A 129 -1.00 9.35 14.54
N THR A 130 -1.64 9.40 15.71
CA THR A 130 -2.73 8.49 16.07
C THR A 130 -3.98 8.69 15.22
N ALA A 131 -4.35 9.95 14.94
CA ALA A 131 -5.49 10.29 14.09
C ALA A 131 -5.24 9.84 12.64
N GLU A 132 -4.02 9.99 12.12
CA GLU A 132 -3.66 9.55 10.77
C GLU A 132 -3.75 8.04 10.58
N TYR A 133 -3.32 7.27 11.59
CA TYR A 133 -3.44 5.81 11.58
C TYR A 133 -4.89 5.34 11.71
N LEU A 134 -5.68 5.96 12.59
CA LEU A 134 -7.09 5.60 12.73
C LEU A 134 -7.91 5.96 11.49
N MET A 135 -7.53 7.01 10.77
CA MET A 135 -8.26 7.45 9.58
C MET A 135 -8.24 6.41 8.45
N SER A 136 -7.12 5.71 8.22
CA SER A 136 -7.06 4.64 7.20
C SER A 136 -7.99 3.47 7.56
N ASN A 137 -8.04 3.08 8.84
CA ASN A 137 -8.98 2.07 9.34
C ASN A 137 -10.43 2.49 9.17
N VAL A 138 -10.75 3.76 9.45
CA VAL A 138 -12.11 4.30 9.25
C VAL A 138 -12.49 4.26 7.76
N GLN A 139 -11.59 4.65 6.86
CA GLN A 139 -11.84 4.58 5.41
C GLN A 139 -12.08 3.14 4.93
N ALA A 140 -11.29 2.18 5.41
CA ALA A 140 -11.49 0.77 5.10
C ALA A 140 -12.86 0.26 5.57
N VAL A 141 -13.28 0.62 6.78
CA VAL A 141 -14.62 0.28 7.32
C VAL A 141 -15.73 0.94 6.50
N GLN A 142 -15.56 2.20 6.07
CA GLN A 142 -16.52 2.90 5.22
C GLN A 142 -16.65 2.22 3.84
N MET A 143 -15.53 1.82 3.22
CA MET A 143 -15.54 1.08 1.96
C MET A 143 -16.29 -0.26 2.09
N LEU A 144 -16.04 -1.00 3.16
CA LEU A 144 -16.74 -2.26 3.44
C LEU A 144 -18.25 -2.02 3.65
N SER A 145 -18.61 -0.99 4.41
CA SER A 145 -20.00 -0.61 4.66
C SER A 145 -20.74 -0.29 3.36
N ARG A 146 -20.14 0.49 2.46
CA ARG A 146 -20.70 0.81 1.14
C ARG A 146 -20.92 -0.45 0.30
N ARG A 147 -19.96 -1.38 0.29
CA ARG A 147 -20.10 -2.68 -0.40
C ARG A 147 -21.23 -3.53 0.19
N LEU A 148 -21.37 -3.56 1.51
CA LEU A 148 -22.46 -4.29 2.18
C LEU A 148 -23.84 -3.69 1.87
N GLN A 149 -23.93 -2.35 1.81
CA GLN A 149 -25.16 -1.66 1.40
C GLN A 149 -25.55 -2.01 -0.04
N LEU A 150 -24.59 -2.10 -0.97
CA LEU A 150 -24.84 -2.55 -2.34
C LEU A 150 -25.37 -3.98 -2.39
N LEU A 151 -24.79 -4.90 -1.61
CA LEU A 151 -25.29 -6.28 -1.52
C LEU A 151 -26.72 -6.35 -0.96
N LYS A 152 -27.02 -5.56 0.07
CA LYS A 152 -28.38 -5.45 0.63
C LYS A 152 -29.37 -4.91 -0.41
N ALA A 153 -29.01 -3.86 -1.13
CA ALA A 153 -29.84 -3.29 -2.19
C ALA A 153 -30.09 -4.30 -3.32
N TYR A 154 -29.07 -5.04 -3.74
CA TYR A 154 -29.20 -6.10 -4.74
C TYR A 154 -30.20 -7.18 -4.33
N VAL A 155 -30.10 -7.70 -3.11
CA VAL A 155 -31.05 -8.71 -2.59
C VAL A 155 -32.47 -8.13 -2.45
N ALA A 156 -32.60 -6.87 -2.03
CA ALA A 156 -33.89 -6.21 -1.92
C ALA A 156 -34.59 -6.06 -3.30
N SER A 157 -33.85 -5.66 -4.35
CA SER A 157 -34.41 -5.57 -5.71
C SER A 157 -34.75 -6.92 -6.32
N LEU A 158 -34.05 -8.00 -5.96
CA LEU A 158 -34.43 -9.36 -6.34
C LEU A 158 -35.77 -9.78 -5.72
N ILE A 159 -36.01 -9.46 -4.44
CA ILE A 159 -37.28 -9.77 -3.76
C ILE A 159 -38.44 -8.99 -4.40
N LYS A 160 -38.19 -7.76 -4.85
CA LYS A 160 -39.17 -6.94 -5.58
C LYS A 160 -39.43 -7.42 -7.02
N GLY A 161 -38.61 -8.32 -7.55
CA GLY A 161 -38.72 -8.83 -8.93
C GLY A 161 -38.16 -7.88 -10.01
N GLU A 162 -37.39 -6.86 -9.63
CA GLU A 162 -36.82 -5.88 -10.58
C GLU A 162 -35.65 -6.46 -11.41
N LEU A 163 -34.98 -7.50 -10.92
CA LEU A 163 -33.82 -8.14 -11.55
C LEU A 163 -34.02 -9.66 -11.65
N PRO A 164 -33.49 -10.32 -12.70
CA PRO A 164 -33.51 -11.77 -12.81
C PRO A 164 -32.61 -12.43 -11.73
N PRO A 165 -33.06 -13.52 -11.09
CA PRO A 165 -32.31 -14.19 -10.04
C PRO A 165 -31.07 -14.90 -10.60
N ASN A 166 -29.89 -14.51 -10.11
CA ASN A 166 -28.63 -15.23 -10.35
C ASN A 166 -28.28 -16.08 -9.13
N TRP A 167 -28.53 -17.39 -9.24
CA TRP A 167 -28.31 -18.35 -8.15
C TRP A 167 -26.84 -18.49 -7.74
N ALA A 168 -25.90 -18.30 -8.66
CA ALA A 168 -24.47 -18.37 -8.34
C ALA A 168 -24.07 -17.25 -7.36
N ARG A 169 -24.50 -16.01 -7.63
CA ARG A 169 -24.24 -14.86 -6.74
C ARG A 169 -24.94 -14.99 -5.39
N LEU A 170 -26.17 -15.49 -5.35
CA LEU A 170 -26.87 -15.71 -4.08
C LEU A 170 -26.18 -16.76 -3.20
N ARG A 171 -25.64 -17.83 -3.81
CA ARG A 171 -24.87 -18.85 -3.10
C ARG A 171 -23.58 -18.28 -2.51
N GLU A 172 -22.87 -17.46 -3.26
CA GLU A 172 -21.66 -16.76 -2.79
C GLU A 172 -21.97 -15.84 -1.60
N ILE A 173 -23.04 -15.04 -1.68
CA ILE A 173 -23.48 -14.18 -0.59
C ILE A 173 -23.81 -15.01 0.67
N SER A 174 -24.52 -16.14 0.51
CA SER A 174 -24.81 -17.03 1.62
C SER A 174 -23.54 -17.63 2.24
N ALA A 175 -22.56 -18.00 1.43
CA ALA A 175 -21.27 -18.49 1.90
C ALA A 175 -20.50 -17.41 2.69
N LEU A 176 -20.52 -16.15 2.22
CA LEU A 176 -19.92 -15.02 2.94
C LEU A 176 -20.58 -14.79 4.30
N LEU A 177 -21.91 -14.78 4.36
CA LEU A 177 -22.65 -14.60 5.61
C LEU A 177 -22.40 -15.74 6.62
N ARG A 178 -22.18 -16.96 6.15
CA ARG A 178 -21.83 -18.10 7.02
C ARG A 178 -20.41 -18.02 7.60
N ARG A 179 -19.50 -17.31 6.93
CA ARG A 179 -18.12 -17.09 7.41
C ARG A 179 -18.03 -15.98 8.45
N LEU A 180 -18.97 -15.03 8.44
CA LEU A 180 -18.97 -13.86 9.32
C LEU A 180 -19.05 -14.24 10.83
N PRO A 181 -19.95 -15.15 11.26
CA PRO A 181 -19.97 -15.63 12.64
C PRO A 181 -18.69 -16.31 13.09
N LEU A 182 -17.89 -16.92 12.21
CA LEU A 182 -16.63 -17.56 12.60
C LEU A 182 -15.55 -16.53 12.92
N VAL A 183 -15.50 -15.44 12.15
CA VAL A 183 -14.64 -14.29 12.44
C VAL A 183 -15.10 -13.61 13.74
N LEU A 184 -16.40 -13.43 13.93
CA LEU A 184 -16.93 -12.86 15.18
C LEU A 184 -16.73 -13.80 16.37
N SER A 185 -16.87 -15.11 16.21
CA SER A 185 -16.66 -16.07 17.30
C SER A 185 -15.20 -16.10 17.73
N SER A 186 -14.24 -15.94 16.79
CA SER A 186 -12.83 -15.73 17.16
C SER A 186 -12.59 -14.44 17.95
N LEU A 187 -13.46 -13.44 17.81
CA LEU A 187 -13.44 -12.18 18.58
C LEU A 187 -14.28 -12.25 19.87
N GLN A 188 -15.31 -13.11 19.92
CA GLN A 188 -16.37 -13.13 20.93
C GLN A 188 -16.27 -14.28 21.94
N GLN A 189 -15.40 -15.27 21.70
CA GLN A 189 -14.95 -16.23 22.75
C GLN A 189 -14.18 -15.54 23.90
N HIS A 190 -14.06 -14.20 23.86
CA HIS A 190 -13.47 -13.29 24.84
C HIS A 190 -14.49 -12.73 25.86
N GLN A 191 -15.36 -13.57 26.44
CA GLN A 191 -16.01 -13.25 27.72
C GLN A 191 -15.50 -14.22 28.79
N PRO A 192 -15.10 -13.75 29.98
CA PRO A 192 -14.57 -14.62 31.03
C PRO A 192 -15.74 -15.40 31.63
N ALA A 193 -16.04 -16.57 31.06
CA ALA A 193 -16.84 -17.55 31.76
C ALA A 193 -16.00 -18.05 32.94
N ALA A 194 -16.47 -17.71 34.14
CA ALA A 194 -15.85 -18.03 35.40
C ALA A 194 -15.49 -19.51 35.54
N LEU A 195 -14.31 -19.77 36.12
CA LEU A 195 -13.96 -20.91 36.97
C LEU A 195 -14.13 -22.32 36.36
N SER A 196 -13.05 -22.87 35.79
CA SER A 196 -12.79 -24.32 35.80
C SER A 196 -11.28 -24.58 35.58
N PRO A 197 -10.52 -24.97 36.62
CA PRO A 197 -9.08 -25.17 36.53
C PRO A 197 -8.74 -26.63 36.23
N SER A 198 -8.98 -27.11 35.01
CA SER A 198 -8.47 -28.44 34.62
C SER A 198 -8.65 -28.76 33.14
N GLN A 199 -7.92 -28.09 32.23
CA GLN A 199 -7.47 -28.69 30.95
C GLN A 199 -6.18 -28.00 30.48
N LEU A 200 -5.07 -28.29 31.17
CA LEU A 200 -3.73 -28.19 30.58
C LEU A 200 -3.60 -29.32 29.57
N THR A 201 -3.65 -29.01 28.27
CA THR A 201 -2.76 -29.56 27.22
C THR A 201 -3.23 -29.08 25.85
N ASN A 202 -2.36 -28.30 25.20
CA ASN A 202 -2.26 -28.13 23.75
C ASN A 202 -3.30 -27.29 22.97
N THR A 203 -4.04 -26.40 23.61
CA THR A 203 -4.66 -25.25 22.91
C THR A 203 -4.38 -23.94 23.66
N GLY A 204 -3.10 -23.56 23.74
CA GLY A 204 -2.71 -22.21 24.14
C GLY A 204 -3.36 -21.20 23.20
N SER A 205 -4.41 -20.57 23.69
CA SER A 205 -5.48 -19.99 22.90
C SER A 205 -5.03 -18.72 22.19
N SER A 206 -5.55 -18.43 20.99
CA SER A 206 -5.30 -17.13 20.34
C SER A 206 -5.63 -15.93 21.25
N ALA A 207 -6.52 -16.11 22.24
CA ALA A 207 -6.84 -15.11 23.25
C ALA A 207 -5.66 -14.85 24.21
N ASP A 208 -5.00 -15.90 24.68
CA ASP A 208 -3.80 -15.78 25.52
C ASP A 208 -2.69 -15.08 24.75
N LYS A 209 -2.54 -15.39 23.45
CA LYS A 209 -1.57 -14.69 22.58
C LYS A 209 -1.90 -13.21 22.41
N PHE A 210 -3.18 -12.86 22.21
CA PHE A 210 -3.61 -11.46 22.08
C PHE A 210 -3.42 -10.68 23.38
N LEU A 211 -3.78 -11.25 24.53
CA LEU A 211 -3.59 -10.63 25.84
C LEU A 211 -2.11 -10.46 26.16
N CYS A 212 -1.27 -11.45 25.86
CA CYS A 212 0.18 -11.32 25.97
C CYS A 212 0.68 -10.16 25.08
N GLN A 213 0.27 -10.09 23.82
CA GLN A 213 0.64 -8.97 22.93
C GLN A 213 0.17 -7.61 23.48
N ALA A 214 -1.05 -7.51 24.00
CA ALA A 214 -1.55 -6.26 24.57
C ALA A 214 -0.78 -5.85 25.84
N ASN A 215 -0.46 -6.82 26.69
CA ASN A 215 0.37 -6.60 27.88
C ASN A 215 1.80 -6.18 27.48
N ASP A 216 2.39 -6.81 26.47
CA ASP A 216 3.72 -6.46 25.96
C ASP A 216 3.76 -5.03 25.39
N VAL A 217 2.74 -4.65 24.61
CA VAL A 217 2.59 -3.28 24.07
C VAL A 217 2.43 -2.27 25.21
N CYS A 218 1.61 -2.59 26.22
CA CYS A 218 1.41 -1.73 27.39
C CYS A 218 2.72 -1.55 28.20
N LEU A 219 3.42 -2.65 28.47
CA LEU A 219 4.70 -2.63 29.19
C LEU A 219 5.74 -1.80 28.42
N THR A 220 5.85 -2.01 27.11
CA THR A 220 6.76 -1.25 26.25
C THR A 220 6.42 0.24 26.24
N ALA A 221 5.13 0.60 26.20
CA ALA A 221 4.68 1.99 26.27
C ALA A 221 5.00 2.64 27.63
N LEU A 222 4.81 1.91 28.75
CA LEU A 222 5.15 2.38 30.09
C LEU A 222 6.66 2.60 30.24
N LEU A 223 7.48 1.66 29.77
CA LEU A 223 8.94 1.81 29.76
C LEU A 223 9.37 3.01 28.91
N GLY A 224 8.78 3.19 27.72
CA GLY A 224 9.04 4.35 26.86
C GLY A 224 8.70 5.68 27.54
N SER A 225 7.56 5.75 28.24
CA SER A 225 7.17 6.94 29.02
C SER A 225 8.14 7.21 30.17
N LEU A 226 8.58 6.17 30.88
CA LEU A 226 9.58 6.29 31.95
C LEU A 226 10.91 6.80 31.39
N THR A 227 11.39 6.25 30.28
CA THR A 227 12.60 6.73 29.60
C THR A 227 12.50 8.19 29.19
N GLN A 228 11.35 8.61 28.64
CA GLN A 228 11.11 10.01 28.29
C GLN A 228 11.13 10.92 29.53
N SER A 229 10.51 10.49 30.64
CA SER A 229 10.52 11.26 31.89
C SER A 229 11.93 11.40 32.49
N MET A 230 12.76 10.34 32.43
CA MET A 230 14.16 10.39 32.86
C MET A 230 14.99 11.31 31.97
N GLN A 231 14.75 11.30 30.65
CA GLN A 231 15.42 12.21 29.73
C GLN A 231 15.05 13.66 30.02
N THR A 232 13.76 13.96 30.25
CA THR A 232 13.32 15.30 30.65
C THR A 232 13.97 15.72 31.97
N LEU A 233 14.00 14.85 32.97
CA LEU A 233 14.66 15.12 34.25
C LEU A 233 16.15 15.37 34.08
N TYR A 234 16.85 14.56 33.29
CA TYR A 234 18.27 14.76 32.97
C TYR A 234 18.51 16.12 32.31
N THR A 235 17.69 16.50 31.31
CA THR A 235 17.79 17.81 30.67
C THR A 235 17.49 18.96 31.63
N TRP A 236 16.57 18.77 32.57
CA TRP A 236 16.28 19.77 33.61
C TRP A 236 17.44 19.89 34.60
N LEU A 237 18.00 18.76 35.05
CA LEU A 237 19.11 18.72 35.99
C LEU A 237 20.36 19.36 35.36
N SER A 238 20.67 19.04 34.10
CA SER A 238 21.79 19.65 33.38
C SER A 238 21.60 21.15 33.19
N GLN A 239 20.39 21.63 32.91
CA GLN A 239 20.07 23.06 32.87
C GLN A 239 20.21 23.71 34.26
N SER A 240 19.74 23.05 35.32
CA SER A 240 19.81 23.58 36.69
C SER A 240 21.26 23.68 37.20
N THR A 241 22.10 22.70 36.88
CA THR A 241 23.51 22.68 37.25
C THR A 241 24.29 23.74 36.48
N GLN A 242 24.00 23.93 35.19
CA GLN A 242 24.52 25.06 34.40
C GLN A 242 24.07 26.41 34.99
N ALA A 243 22.80 26.55 35.37
CA ALA A 243 22.29 27.77 35.99
C ALA A 243 22.94 28.03 37.36
N ALA A 244 23.17 27.00 38.17
CA ALA A 244 23.86 27.10 39.46
C ALA A 244 25.34 27.47 39.30
N SER A 245 26.05 26.86 38.35
CA SER A 245 27.45 27.20 38.03
C SER A 245 27.59 28.65 37.52
N ARG A 246 26.62 29.13 36.72
CA ARG A 246 26.59 30.54 36.31
C ARG A 246 26.31 31.50 37.47
N ARG A 247 25.58 31.06 38.50
CA ARG A 247 25.34 31.86 39.71
C ARG A 247 26.56 31.91 40.64
N SER A 248 27.39 30.86 40.69
CA SER A 248 28.64 30.88 41.46
C SER A 248 29.74 31.75 40.81
N ASP A 249 29.83 31.77 39.48
CA ASP A 249 30.76 32.65 38.76
C ASP A 249 30.31 34.12 38.72
N GLY A 250 29.03 34.40 39.00
CA GLY A 250 28.47 35.76 39.09
C GLY A 250 28.87 36.56 40.34
N SER A 251 29.67 35.99 41.25
CA SER A 251 30.19 36.70 42.43
C SER A 251 31.53 37.44 42.17
N SER A 252 32.01 37.49 40.93
CA SER A 252 33.16 38.33 40.58
C SER A 252 32.83 39.24 39.38
N TYR A 253 32.85 40.54 39.67
CA TYR A 253 32.75 41.68 38.77
C TYR A 253 31.41 41.96 38.06
N GLY A 254 30.73 42.97 38.60
CA GLY A 254 29.63 43.65 37.93
C GLY A 254 30.06 44.60 36.80
N SER A 255 29.01 45.07 36.11
CA SER A 255 28.96 46.14 35.10
C SER A 255 29.46 45.80 33.70
N SER A 256 28.56 45.68 32.73
CA SER A 256 28.17 46.81 31.88
C SER A 256 27.22 46.43 30.72
N ARG A 257 26.18 47.25 30.58
CA ARG A 257 25.43 47.71 29.39
C ARG A 257 25.69 47.05 28.02
N GLY A 258 24.61 46.80 27.28
CA GLY A 258 24.66 46.72 25.81
C GLY A 258 23.34 46.34 25.13
N LEU A 259 22.72 47.32 24.46
CA LEU A 259 21.55 47.22 23.58
C LEU A 259 21.88 46.56 22.22
N SER A 260 20.85 45.99 21.56
CA SER A 260 20.57 45.95 20.10
C SER A 260 20.01 44.58 19.66
N ALA A 261 18.77 44.49 19.20
CA ALA A 261 18.23 44.87 17.88
C ALA A 261 18.34 43.74 16.84
N ASP A 262 17.19 43.09 16.64
CA ASP A 262 16.55 42.63 15.40
C ASP A 262 17.32 42.33 14.10
N ARG A 263 16.80 41.25 13.49
CA ARG A 263 16.66 40.91 12.05
C ARG A 263 17.88 40.43 11.25
N VAL A 264 17.79 39.16 10.84
CA VAL A 264 18.30 38.70 9.54
C VAL A 264 17.15 38.04 8.76
N ASN A 265 16.88 38.64 7.60
CA ASN A 265 16.00 38.19 6.53
C ASN A 265 16.76 37.23 5.62
N VAL A 266 16.17 36.08 5.26
CA VAL A 266 16.65 35.23 4.16
C VAL A 266 15.43 34.80 3.34
N GLY A 267 15.38 35.26 2.09
CA GLY A 267 14.38 34.85 1.11
C GLY A 267 14.78 33.57 0.39
N CYS A 268 13.82 32.96 -0.32
CA CYS A 268 14.08 32.05 -1.42
C CYS A 268 12.92 32.12 -2.43
N ALA A 269 13.29 32.41 -3.68
CA ALA A 269 12.45 32.29 -4.86
C ALA A 269 12.72 30.93 -5.51
N GLY A 270 11.72 30.37 -6.19
CA GLY A 270 11.89 29.19 -7.05
C GLY A 270 10.60 28.94 -7.83
N GLY A 271 10.69 29.01 -9.16
CA GLY A 271 9.58 28.77 -10.10
C GLY A 271 9.87 27.63 -11.08
N GLY A 272 8.86 27.30 -11.87
CA GLY A 272 8.87 26.40 -13.04
C GLY A 272 8.59 24.93 -12.70
N GLY A 273 7.78 24.14 -13.42
CA GLY A 273 7.06 24.30 -14.68
C GLY A 273 7.15 23.02 -15.54
N GLY A 274 6.00 22.46 -15.95
CA GLY A 274 5.82 21.44 -17.03
C GLY A 274 6.27 19.99 -16.71
N GLY A 275 5.70 18.90 -17.23
CA GLY A 275 4.68 18.66 -18.25
C GLY A 275 5.03 17.39 -19.09
N GLY A 276 4.04 16.52 -19.38
CA GLY A 276 4.12 15.37 -20.33
C GLY A 276 4.56 14.04 -19.68
N GLY A 277 4.14 12.84 -20.08
CA GLY A 277 3.33 12.30 -21.18
C GLY A 277 3.50 10.76 -21.09
N GLY A 278 2.44 9.97 -21.28
CA GLY A 278 2.44 8.54 -20.91
C GLY A 278 3.07 7.60 -21.95
N GLU A 279 3.85 6.64 -21.48
CA GLU A 279 4.61 5.63 -22.23
C GLU A 279 4.16 4.20 -21.88
N LEU A 280 4.51 3.24 -22.74
CA LEU A 280 4.26 1.80 -22.59
C LEU A 280 5.52 1.14 -22.02
N VAL A 281 5.39 0.24 -21.06
CA VAL A 281 6.53 -0.18 -20.22
C VAL A 281 6.31 -1.66 -19.83
N TYR A 282 7.21 -2.31 -19.09
CA TYR A 282 7.20 -3.76 -18.84
C TYR A 282 6.92 -4.13 -17.40
N ILE A 283 6.68 -5.40 -17.06
CA ILE A 283 6.55 -5.81 -15.67
C ILE A 283 7.54 -6.92 -15.32
N LEU A 284 8.42 -6.63 -14.37
CA LEU A 284 9.31 -7.57 -13.70
C LEU A 284 8.69 -7.99 -12.37
N ALA A 285 8.49 -9.30 -12.16
CA ALA A 285 8.10 -9.88 -10.89
C ALA A 285 9.22 -10.78 -10.36
N ALA A 286 9.40 -10.80 -9.04
CA ALA A 286 10.32 -11.72 -8.38
C ALA A 286 9.73 -13.13 -8.44
N GLY A 287 10.55 -14.12 -8.78
CA GLY A 287 10.19 -15.53 -8.60
C GLY A 287 10.16 -15.84 -7.10
N GLU A 288 9.01 -16.29 -6.59
CA GLU A 288 8.94 -16.91 -5.26
C GLU A 288 9.48 -18.35 -5.38
N GLU A 289 10.51 -18.68 -4.60
CA GLU A 289 10.73 -20.05 -4.10
C GLU A 289 9.76 -20.36 -2.95
#